data_AF-A0A4S4KM25-F1
#
_entry.id   AF-A0A4S4KM25-F1
#
_cell.length_a   1.000
_cell.length_b   1.000
_cell.length_c   1.000
_cell.angle_alpha   90.00
_cell.angle_beta   90.00
_cell.angle_gamma   90.00
#
_symmetry.space_group_name_H-M   'P 1'
#
loop_
_entity.id
_entity.type
_entity.pdbx_description
1 polymer ?
#
loop_
_entity_poly.entity_id
_entity_poly.type
_entity_poly.pdbx_seq_one_letter_code
_entity_poly.pdbx_strand_id
1 'polypeptide(L)'
;MLDLTTPLTYQDENKWKAYVRKALERDPSLKQYDGAWPVGIYTAKFLGKAAYTNRRMGSKRGGTESRDVDEANGTTQSASGLSAVVSSSVAPGDDNVSSCTRTALPMASSDPPTRSLHHLLRSFDPPLDSLMADLQIGGVTTAREFLSLKQWPEADRGLFLRVDLKLNPFNTRQIELALANLKFE
;
A
#
# COMPACT_ATOMS: atom_id res chain seq x y z
N MET A 1 -20.54 -1.72 -7.58
CA MET A 1 -19.48 -0.95 -8.26
C MET A 1 -18.58 -0.40 -7.17
N LEU A 2 -17.26 -0.36 -7.37
CA LEU A 2 -16.30 0.11 -6.34
C LEU A 2 -16.32 1.63 -6.24
N ASP A 3 -16.02 2.15 -5.05
CA ASP A 3 -15.92 3.59 -4.79
C ASP A 3 -14.51 4.10 -5.11
N LEU A 4 -14.39 4.97 -6.11
CA LEU A 4 -13.12 5.52 -6.58
C LEU A 4 -12.52 6.57 -5.63
N THR A 5 -13.25 7.00 -4.61
CA THR A 5 -12.79 7.99 -3.63
C THR A 5 -12.20 7.36 -2.37
N THR A 6 -12.47 6.07 -2.17
CA THR A 6 -12.14 5.34 -0.94
C THR A 6 -11.02 4.32 -1.20
N PRO A 7 -9.98 4.24 -0.34
CA PRO A 7 -8.93 3.23 -0.45
C PRO A 7 -9.49 1.81 -0.35
N LEU A 8 -8.82 0.83 -0.96
CA LEU A 8 -9.29 -0.56 -0.96
C LEU A 8 -9.52 -1.14 0.44
N THR A 9 -8.72 -0.73 1.43
CA THR A 9 -8.82 -1.17 2.84
C THR A 9 -10.12 -0.75 3.53
N TYR A 10 -10.75 0.33 3.06
CA TYR A 10 -12.01 0.84 3.61
C TYR A 10 -13.21 0.51 2.70
N GLN A 11 -12.98 -0.23 1.62
CA GLN A 11 -14.08 -0.67 0.79
C GLN A 11 -14.83 -1.83 1.45
N ASP A 12 -16.14 -1.82 1.24
CA ASP A 12 -17.03 -2.91 1.65
C ASP A 12 -16.63 -4.21 0.94
N GLU A 13 -16.29 -5.22 1.75
CA GLU A 13 -15.87 -6.54 1.28
C GLU A 13 -16.90 -7.19 0.34
N ASN A 14 -18.19 -6.93 0.59
CA ASN A 14 -19.26 -7.45 -0.27
C ASN A 14 -19.28 -6.76 -1.63
N LYS A 15 -18.97 -5.46 -1.68
CA LYS A 15 -18.86 -4.72 -2.95
C LYS A 15 -17.64 -5.15 -3.74
N TRP A 16 -16.52 -5.46 -3.06
CA TRP A 16 -15.33 -6.04 -3.67
C TRP A 16 -15.63 -7.41 -4.28
N LYS A 17 -16.20 -8.34 -3.51
CA LYS A 17 -16.57 -9.69 -4.01
C LYS A 17 -17.54 -9.61 -5.18
N ALA A 18 -18.53 -8.71 -5.13
CA ALA A 18 -19.47 -8.52 -6.22
C ALA A 18 -18.81 -7.92 -7.48
N TYR A 19 -17.81 -7.04 -7.32
CA TYR A 19 -17.04 -6.52 -8.44
C TYR A 19 -16.19 -7.60 -9.10
N VAL A 20 -15.42 -8.35 -8.30
CA VAL A 20 -14.59 -9.46 -8.80
C VAL A 20 -15.47 -10.48 -9.53
N ARG A 21 -16.60 -10.88 -8.94
CA ARG A 21 -17.56 -11.80 -9.59
C ARG A 21 -18.01 -11.29 -10.96
N LYS A 22 -18.41 -10.01 -11.06
CA LYS A 22 -18.83 -9.41 -12.34
C LYS A 22 -17.70 -9.33 -13.35
N ALA A 23 -16.46 -9.08 -12.91
CA ALA A 23 -15.29 -9.09 -13.78
C ALA A 23 -15.03 -10.49 -14.33
N LEU A 24 -15.13 -11.53 -13.50
CA LEU A 24 -14.99 -12.94 -13.90
C LEU A 24 -16.12 -13.43 -14.81
N GLU A 25 -17.35 -12.95 -14.62
CA GLU A 25 -18.48 -13.22 -15.52
C GLU A 25 -18.25 -12.60 -16.90
N ARG A 26 -17.65 -11.42 -16.96
CA ARG A 26 -17.39 -10.69 -18.21
C ARG A 26 -16.17 -11.22 -18.95
N ASP A 27 -15.13 -11.59 -18.22
CA ASP A 27 -13.91 -12.17 -18.76
C ASP A 27 -13.46 -13.38 -17.92
N PRO A 28 -13.85 -14.60 -18.34
CA PRO A 28 -13.49 -15.82 -17.63
C PRO A 28 -11.99 -16.11 -17.59
N SER A 29 -11.18 -15.50 -18.46
CA SER A 29 -9.71 -15.67 -18.44
C SER A 29 -9.09 -15.15 -17.14
N LEU A 30 -9.78 -14.21 -16.48
CA LEU A 30 -9.37 -13.66 -15.19
C LEU A 30 -9.55 -14.64 -14.01
N LYS A 31 -10.22 -15.79 -14.21
CA LYS A 31 -10.41 -16.79 -13.14
C LYS A 31 -9.09 -17.32 -12.58
N GLN A 32 -8.04 -17.37 -13.40
CA GLN A 32 -6.70 -17.76 -12.94
C GLN A 32 -6.09 -16.78 -11.91
N TYR A 33 -6.65 -15.57 -11.82
CA TYR A 33 -6.26 -14.53 -10.87
C TYR A 33 -7.26 -14.36 -9.72
N ASP A 34 -8.31 -15.20 -9.64
CA ASP A 34 -9.27 -15.11 -8.54
C ASP A 34 -8.59 -15.42 -7.20
N GLY A 35 -8.67 -14.49 -6.26
CA GLY A 35 -7.94 -14.55 -4.99
C GLY A 35 -6.41 -14.35 -5.09
N ALA A 36 -5.87 -14.05 -6.28
CA ALA A 36 -4.45 -13.73 -6.41
C ALA A 36 -4.15 -12.35 -5.80
N TRP A 37 -3.10 -12.29 -4.96
CA TRP A 37 -2.69 -11.06 -4.28
C TRP A 37 -2.50 -9.84 -5.21
N PRO A 38 -2.05 -9.97 -6.48
CA PRO A 38 -1.82 -8.81 -7.32
C PRO A 38 -3.10 -8.11 -7.73
N VAL A 39 -4.22 -8.83 -7.82
CA VAL A 39 -5.52 -8.21 -8.10
C VAL A 39 -5.86 -7.17 -7.02
N GLY A 40 -5.60 -7.52 -5.74
CA GLY A 40 -5.75 -6.59 -4.62
C GLY A 40 -4.81 -5.39 -4.74
N ILE A 41 -3.53 -5.62 -5.05
CA ILE A 41 -2.52 -4.56 -5.13
C ILE A 41 -2.74 -3.62 -6.31
N TYR A 42 -3.02 -4.15 -7.50
CA TYR A 42 -3.35 -3.34 -8.67
C TYR A 42 -4.62 -2.52 -8.44
N THR A 43 -5.63 -3.11 -7.80
CA THR A 43 -6.86 -2.38 -7.45
C THR A 43 -6.56 -1.26 -6.45
N ALA A 44 -5.78 -1.54 -5.40
CA ALA A 44 -5.38 -0.52 -4.43
C ALA A 44 -4.59 0.63 -5.09
N LYS A 45 -3.62 0.31 -5.97
CA LYS A 45 -2.86 1.30 -6.75
C LYS A 45 -3.77 2.11 -7.66
N PHE A 46 -4.71 1.46 -8.35
CA PHE A 46 -5.68 2.12 -9.22
C PHE A 46 -6.58 3.08 -8.44
N LEU A 47 -7.15 2.63 -7.32
CA LEU A 47 -8.00 3.44 -6.45
C LEU A 47 -7.23 4.62 -5.84
N GLY A 48 -5.98 4.40 -5.41
CA GLY A 48 -5.10 5.46 -4.92
C GLY A 48 -4.85 6.53 -5.99
N LYS A 49 -4.55 6.12 -7.23
CA LYS A 49 -4.37 7.04 -8.36
C LYS A 49 -5.66 7.79 -8.69
N ALA A 50 -6.80 7.10 -8.72
CA ALA A 50 -8.11 7.68 -8.99
C ALA A 50 -8.50 8.73 -7.92
N ALA A 51 -8.32 8.39 -6.65
CA ALA A 51 -8.57 9.30 -5.53
C ALA A 51 -7.64 10.53 -5.58
N TYR A 52 -6.35 10.34 -5.89
CA TYR A 52 -5.41 11.45 -6.07
C TYR A 52 -5.83 12.38 -7.22
N THR A 53 -6.19 11.83 -8.37
CA THR A 53 -6.65 12.64 -9.52
C THR A 53 -7.94 13.41 -9.20
N ASN A 54 -8.88 12.79 -8.48
CA ASN A 54 -10.13 13.44 -8.07
C ASN A 54 -9.88 14.62 -7.13
N ARG A 55 -8.99 14.46 -6.13
CA ARG A 55 -8.63 15.55 -5.21
C ARG A 55 -7.97 16.72 -5.96
N ARG A 56 -7.04 16.43 -6.87
CA ARG A 56 -6.33 17.46 -7.65
C ARG A 56 -7.27 18.23 -8.60
N MET A 57 -8.24 17.55 -9.22
CA MET A 57 -9.22 18.18 -10.10
C MET A 57 -10.26 18.98 -9.31
N GLY A 58 -10.63 18.54 -8.10
CA GLY A 58 -11.50 19.28 -7.20
C GLY A 58 -10.91 20.62 -6.74
N SER A 59 -9.64 20.64 -6.35
CA SER A 59 -8.97 21.89 -5.92
C SER A 59 -8.81 22.93 -7.04
N LYS A 60 -8.77 22.51 -8.31
CA LYS A 60 -8.63 23.45 -9.45
C LYS A 60 -9.94 24.18 -9.80
N ARG A 61 -11.09 23.71 -9.29
CA ARG A 61 -12.40 24.35 -9.50
C ARG A 61 -12.88 25.23 -8.35
N GLY A 62 -12.18 25.26 -7.21
CA GLY A 62 -12.54 26.09 -6.04
C GLY A 62 -11.91 27.50 -6.03
N GLY A 63 -11.30 27.94 -7.13
CA GLY A 63 -10.57 29.21 -7.21
C GLY A 63 -11.25 30.29 -8.06
N THR A 64 -12.57 30.34 -8.06
CA THR A 64 -13.32 31.42 -8.73
C THR A 64 -14.67 31.61 -8.03
N GLU A 65 -14.64 32.21 -6.84
CA GLU A 65 -15.85 32.73 -6.20
C GLU A 65 -15.61 34.19 -5.78
N SER A 66 -16.57 35.00 -6.15
CA SER A 66 -16.54 36.46 -6.30
C SER A 66 -16.04 37.24 -5.09
N ARG A 67 -15.27 38.30 -5.38
CA ARG A 67 -15.27 39.52 -4.57
C ARG A 67 -15.59 40.70 -5.47
N ASP A 68 -16.88 40.90 -5.69
CA ASP A 68 -17.45 42.21 -5.99
C ASP A 68 -18.37 42.56 -4.81
N VAL A 69 -17.86 43.41 -3.91
CA VAL A 69 -18.68 44.35 -3.14
C VAL A 69 -17.87 45.63 -2.98
N ASP A 70 -18.48 46.70 -3.47
CA ASP A 70 -18.13 48.12 -3.46
C ASP A 70 -17.44 48.69 -2.21
N GLU A 71 -16.49 49.58 -2.51
CA GLU A 71 -16.38 50.97 -2.03
C GLU A 71 -16.73 51.31 -0.56
N ALA A 72 -15.69 51.58 0.25
CA ALA A 72 -15.67 52.71 1.18
C ALA A 72 -14.25 53.07 1.65
N ASN A 73 -13.87 54.29 1.25
CA ASN A 73 -12.86 55.23 1.74
C ASN A 73 -12.31 55.04 3.19
N GLY A 74 -11.00 55.26 3.39
CA GLY A 74 -10.44 55.44 4.74
C GLY A 74 -8.92 55.26 4.92
N THR A 75 -8.16 56.31 4.60
CA THR A 75 -6.77 56.59 5.01
C THR A 75 -6.40 56.22 6.45
N THR A 76 -5.26 55.54 6.69
CA THR A 76 -4.18 55.97 7.61
C THR A 76 -3.00 54.99 7.65
N GLN A 77 -1.84 55.54 8.03
CA GLN A 77 -0.47 55.07 7.80
C GLN A 77 0.09 54.19 8.94
N SER A 78 1.23 53.53 8.65
CA SER A 78 2.34 53.20 9.59
C SER A 78 2.06 52.12 10.65
N ALA A 79 3.02 51.34 11.18
CA ALA A 79 4.47 51.22 11.03
C ALA A 79 4.92 49.82 11.51
N SER A 80 6.16 49.47 11.15
CA SER A 80 6.95 48.35 11.66
C SER A 80 6.96 48.20 13.19
N GLY A 81 7.07 46.95 13.66
CA GLY A 81 7.39 46.66 15.06
C GLY A 81 7.90 45.22 15.22
N LEU A 82 9.22 45.07 15.26
CA LEU A 82 9.93 43.84 15.65
C LEU A 82 10.15 43.81 17.17
N SER A 83 10.33 42.58 17.69
CA SER A 83 10.91 42.22 19.01
C SER A 83 10.01 42.50 20.23
N ALA A 84 10.04 41.77 21.34
CA ALA A 84 11.01 40.80 21.86
C ALA A 84 10.40 40.02 23.05
N VAL A 85 10.89 38.79 23.24
CA VAL A 85 11.19 38.02 24.48
C VAL A 85 10.47 38.27 25.83
N VAL A 86 10.15 37.14 26.50
CA VAL A 86 10.67 36.67 27.82
C VAL A 86 9.53 35.91 28.54
N SER A 87 9.52 34.58 28.54
CA SER A 87 10.22 33.62 29.40
C SER A 87 9.80 33.60 30.87
N SER A 88 9.73 32.34 31.37
CA SER A 88 9.71 31.87 32.76
C SER A 88 8.31 31.77 33.39
N SER A 89 7.94 30.74 34.16
CA SER A 89 8.79 29.81 34.91
C SER A 89 7.95 28.70 35.56
N VAL A 90 8.51 27.48 35.60
CA VAL A 90 8.48 26.41 36.64
C VAL A 90 7.14 25.94 37.25
N ALA A 91 6.93 24.69 37.71
CA ALA A 91 7.52 23.34 37.66
C ALA A 91 6.51 22.45 38.48
N PRO A 92 6.90 21.37 39.20
CA PRO A 92 6.93 19.97 38.77
C PRO A 92 6.10 19.00 39.67
N GLY A 93 6.15 17.69 39.36
CA GLY A 93 5.84 16.56 40.25
C GLY A 93 4.53 15.84 39.93
N ASP A 94 4.38 14.52 40.05
CA ASP A 94 5.28 13.38 40.26
C ASP A 94 4.47 12.10 39.91
N ASP A 95 5.20 11.05 39.55
CA ASP A 95 4.90 9.61 39.71
C ASP A 95 3.46 9.05 39.59
N ASN A 96 3.25 8.17 38.59
CA ASN A 96 2.67 6.86 38.92
C ASN A 96 3.01 5.79 37.87
N VAL A 97 3.87 4.85 38.28
CA VAL A 97 4.06 3.56 37.62
C VAL A 97 2.82 2.71 37.90
N SER A 98 2.09 2.32 36.86
CA SER A 98 1.14 1.20 36.96
C SER A 98 1.17 0.36 35.70
N SER A 99 1.93 -0.73 35.82
CA SER A 99 1.73 -1.95 35.05
C SER A 99 0.28 -2.39 35.19
N CYS A 100 -0.41 -2.55 34.06
CA CYS A 100 -1.65 -3.31 34.00
C CYS A 100 -1.45 -4.43 32.98
N THR A 101 -0.94 -5.53 33.50
CA THR A 101 -1.09 -6.87 32.95
C THR A 101 -2.55 -7.10 32.61
N ARG A 102 -2.86 -7.27 31.32
CA ARG A 102 -4.12 -7.87 30.89
C ARG A 102 -3.82 -9.12 30.08
N THR A 103 -3.77 -10.21 30.85
CA THR A 103 -4.26 -11.56 30.56
C THR A 103 -4.26 -12.00 29.11
N ALA A 104 -3.35 -12.93 28.83
CA ALA A 104 -3.35 -13.83 27.70
C ALA A 104 -4.73 -14.47 27.48
N LEU A 105 -5.23 -14.35 26.25
CA LEU A 105 -5.93 -15.46 25.62
C LEU A 105 -5.02 -15.98 24.51
N PRO A 106 -4.53 -17.23 24.60
CA PRO A 106 -3.87 -17.89 23.50
C PRO A 106 -4.97 -18.30 22.52
N MET A 107 -5.33 -17.41 21.60
CA MET A 107 -5.96 -17.89 20.37
C MET A 107 -4.85 -18.53 19.55
N ALA A 108 -4.66 -19.81 19.80
CA ALA A 108 -4.04 -20.74 18.88
C ALA A 108 -4.81 -20.66 17.54
N SER A 109 -4.46 -19.68 16.71
CA SER A 109 -4.60 -19.85 15.27
C SER A 109 -3.47 -20.80 14.90
N SER A 110 -3.83 -22.07 14.73
CA SER A 110 -3.05 -23.04 14.01
C SER A 110 -2.97 -22.64 12.53
N ASP A 111 -2.37 -21.49 12.25
CA ASP A 111 -1.78 -21.23 10.95
C ASP A 111 -0.41 -21.93 10.96
N PRO A 112 -0.08 -22.74 9.93
CA PRO A 112 1.27 -23.27 9.79
C PRO A 112 2.23 -22.08 9.84
N PRO A 113 3.39 -22.18 10.52
CA PRO A 113 4.32 -21.07 10.64
C PRO A 113 4.58 -20.54 9.23
N THR A 114 4.00 -19.39 8.92
CA THR A 114 4.16 -18.74 7.64
C THR A 114 5.63 -18.40 7.57
N ARG A 115 6.39 -19.27 6.88
CA ARG A 115 7.83 -19.10 6.76
C ARG A 115 8.06 -17.67 6.30
N SER A 116 8.80 -16.89 7.09
CA SER A 116 9.11 -15.51 6.76
C SER A 116 9.65 -15.46 5.33
N LEU A 117 9.17 -14.50 4.51
CA LEU A 117 9.64 -14.36 3.13
C LEU A 117 11.17 -14.33 3.06
N HIS A 118 11.81 -13.64 4.01
CA HIS A 118 13.27 -13.59 4.14
C HIS A 118 13.90 -14.98 4.31
N HIS A 119 13.31 -15.84 5.15
CA HIS A 119 13.81 -17.21 5.32
C HIS A 119 13.62 -18.05 4.05
N LEU A 120 12.56 -17.80 3.28
CA LEU A 120 12.37 -18.45 1.98
C LEU A 120 13.44 -17.99 0.98
N LEU A 121 13.67 -16.68 0.86
CA LEU A 121 14.63 -16.13 -0.10
C LEU A 121 16.07 -16.59 0.16
N ARG A 122 16.44 -16.72 1.44
CA ARG A 122 17.74 -17.25 1.86
C ARG A 122 17.92 -18.74 1.60
N SER A 123 16.83 -19.49 1.41
CA SER A 123 16.88 -20.93 1.13
C SER A 123 17.20 -21.25 -0.33
N PHE A 124 17.16 -20.27 -1.23
CA PHE A 124 17.58 -20.45 -2.62
C PHE A 124 19.09 -20.42 -2.77
N ASP A 125 19.59 -21.13 -3.78
CA ASP A 125 20.99 -21.08 -4.21
C ASP A 125 21.04 -20.59 -5.67
N PRO A 126 21.48 -19.36 -5.93
CA PRO A 126 22.03 -18.38 -4.98
C PRO A 126 20.95 -17.71 -4.09
N PRO A 127 21.32 -17.19 -2.90
CA PRO A 127 20.39 -16.51 -2.00
C PRO A 127 19.86 -15.21 -2.61
N LEU A 128 18.55 -15.00 -2.50
CA LEU A 128 17.84 -13.87 -3.13
C LEU A 128 17.54 -12.73 -2.14
N ASP A 129 18.23 -12.68 -1.00
CA ASP A 129 17.95 -11.73 0.09
C ASP A 129 18.05 -10.27 -0.36
N SER A 130 18.93 -9.97 -1.32
CA SER A 130 19.08 -8.62 -1.90
C SER A 130 17.83 -8.13 -2.63
N LEU A 131 16.98 -9.03 -3.11
CA LEU A 131 15.75 -8.71 -3.84
C LEU A 131 14.55 -8.45 -2.91
N MET A 132 14.72 -8.62 -1.59
CA MET A 132 13.62 -8.47 -0.64
C MET A 132 12.97 -7.08 -0.70
N ALA A 133 13.78 -6.02 -0.79
CA ALA A 133 13.27 -4.66 -0.86
C ALA A 133 12.44 -4.42 -2.13
N ASP A 134 12.94 -4.88 -3.28
CA ASP A 134 12.22 -4.77 -4.55
C ASP A 134 10.91 -5.55 -4.50
N LEU A 135 10.95 -6.79 -4.03
CA LEU A 135 9.76 -7.64 -3.86
C LEU A 135 8.69 -6.97 -2.99
N GLN A 136 9.08 -6.35 -1.87
CA GLN A 136 8.17 -5.60 -1.01
C GLN A 136 7.56 -4.37 -1.71
N ILE A 137 8.33 -3.65 -2.54
CA ILE A 137 7.82 -2.54 -3.35
C ILE A 137 6.77 -3.03 -4.37
N GLY A 138 6.99 -4.22 -4.94
CA GLY A 138 5.99 -4.90 -5.78
C GLY A 138 4.80 -5.45 -5.00
N GLY A 139 4.89 -5.47 -3.66
CA GLY A 139 3.86 -5.94 -2.75
C GLY A 139 3.91 -7.44 -2.44
N VAL A 140 5.02 -8.10 -2.76
CA VAL A 140 5.33 -9.45 -2.29
C VAL A 140 5.96 -9.34 -0.91
N THR A 141 5.14 -9.51 0.12
CA THR A 141 5.54 -9.37 1.53
C THR A 141 5.66 -10.71 2.25
N THR A 142 4.95 -11.72 1.75
CA THR A 142 4.90 -13.06 2.36
C THR A 142 5.45 -14.13 1.43
N ALA A 143 5.93 -15.23 2.01
CA ALA A 143 6.36 -16.40 1.25
C ALA A 143 5.24 -16.95 0.37
N ARG A 144 3.98 -16.92 0.85
CA ARG A 144 2.81 -17.38 0.09
C ARG A 144 2.60 -16.55 -1.18
N GLU A 145 2.72 -15.23 -1.09
CA GLU A 145 2.62 -14.33 -2.25
C GLU A 145 3.72 -14.61 -3.27
N PHE A 146 4.96 -14.81 -2.80
CA PHE A 146 6.07 -15.18 -3.66
C PHE A 146 5.83 -16.52 -4.37
N LEU A 147 5.38 -17.54 -3.63
CA LEU A 147 5.06 -18.86 -4.20
C LEU A 147 3.91 -18.81 -5.21
N SER A 148 2.93 -17.92 -5.01
CA SER A 148 1.82 -17.76 -5.95
C SER A 148 2.26 -17.23 -7.32
N LEU A 149 3.42 -16.55 -7.43
CA LEU A 149 4.01 -16.17 -8.71
C LEU A 149 4.30 -17.38 -9.60
N LYS A 150 4.50 -18.57 -9.02
CA LYS A 150 4.70 -19.79 -9.80
C LYS A 150 3.45 -20.20 -10.60
N GLN A 151 2.27 -19.90 -10.07
CA GLN A 151 0.98 -20.26 -10.69
C GLN A 151 0.63 -19.33 -11.86
N TRP A 152 1.34 -18.20 -11.99
CA TRP A 152 1.09 -17.23 -13.03
C TRP A 152 1.59 -17.71 -14.38
N PRO A 153 0.92 -17.33 -15.49
CA PRO A 153 1.46 -17.47 -16.83
C PRO A 153 2.86 -16.85 -16.91
N GLU A 154 3.78 -17.53 -17.59
CA GLU A 154 5.18 -17.10 -17.66
C GLU A 154 5.33 -15.70 -18.25
N ALA A 155 4.53 -15.37 -19.26
CA ALA A 155 4.50 -14.04 -19.87
C ALA A 155 4.13 -12.94 -18.86
N ASP A 156 3.10 -13.18 -18.04
CA ASP A 156 2.58 -12.21 -17.07
C ASP A 156 3.51 -12.07 -15.87
N ARG A 157 4.10 -13.18 -15.40
CA ARG A 157 5.15 -13.16 -14.39
C ARG A 157 6.36 -12.36 -14.87
N GLY A 158 6.85 -12.61 -16.09
CA GLY A 158 7.99 -11.89 -16.66
C GLY A 158 7.71 -10.38 -16.80
N LEU A 159 6.49 -10.01 -17.20
CA LEU A 159 6.06 -8.62 -17.25
C LEU A 159 6.04 -7.98 -15.86
N PHE A 160 5.47 -8.64 -14.85
CA PHE A 160 5.45 -8.15 -13.48
C PHE A 160 6.87 -7.92 -12.93
N LEU A 161 7.77 -8.89 -13.09
CA LEU A 161 9.16 -8.80 -12.61
C LEU A 161 9.93 -7.64 -13.28
N ARG A 162 9.69 -7.39 -14.58
CA ARG A 162 10.44 -6.38 -15.34
C ARG A 162 9.82 -4.98 -15.31
N VAL A 163 8.50 -4.88 -15.32
CA VAL A 163 7.78 -3.60 -15.44
C VAL A 163 7.43 -3.05 -14.07
N ASP A 164 6.82 -3.87 -13.20
CA ASP A 164 6.34 -3.42 -11.90
C ASP A 164 7.45 -3.40 -10.85
N LEU A 165 8.26 -4.46 -10.81
CA LEU A 165 9.40 -4.58 -9.89
C LEU A 165 10.68 -3.94 -10.43
N LYS A 166 10.72 -3.61 -11.73
CA LYS A 166 11.89 -3.01 -12.41
C LYS A 166 13.18 -3.79 -12.20
N LEU A 167 13.09 -5.12 -12.08
CA LEU A 167 14.26 -5.96 -11.89
C LEU A 167 15.13 -5.97 -13.15
N ASN A 168 16.44 -6.00 -12.93
CA ASN A 168 17.39 -6.29 -14.00
C ASN A 168 17.06 -7.67 -14.62
N PRO A 169 17.22 -7.87 -15.94
CA PRO A 169 17.13 -9.17 -16.59
C PRO A 169 17.84 -10.31 -15.84
N PHE A 170 18.99 -10.05 -15.23
CA PHE A 170 19.71 -11.05 -14.43
C PHE A 170 18.91 -11.49 -13.18
N ASN A 171 18.43 -10.54 -12.38
CA ASN A 171 17.62 -10.81 -11.19
C ASN A 171 16.29 -11.47 -11.55
N THR A 172 15.69 -11.05 -12.66
CA THR A 172 14.48 -11.67 -13.21
C THR A 172 14.72 -13.16 -13.47
N ARG A 173 15.83 -13.48 -14.15
CA ARG A 173 16.20 -14.86 -14.44
C ARG A 173 16.49 -15.68 -13.18
N GLN A 174 17.13 -15.09 -12.18
CA GLN A 174 17.36 -15.75 -10.89
C GLN A 174 16.05 -16.13 -10.20
N ILE A 175 15.07 -15.21 -10.15
CA ILE A 175 13.74 -15.50 -9.60
C ILE A 175 13.03 -16.59 -10.40
N GLU A 176 13.10 -16.55 -11.73
CA GLU A 176 12.50 -17.59 -12.58
C GLU A 176 13.09 -18.98 -12.30
N LEU A 177 14.42 -19.08 -12.18
CA LEU A 177 15.10 -20.33 -11.86
C LEU A 177 14.74 -20.81 -10.45
N ALA A 178 14.72 -19.91 -9.47
CA ALA A 178 14.28 -20.20 -8.11
C ALA A 178 12.85 -20.75 -8.07
N LEU A 179 11.93 -20.14 -8.83
CA LEU A 179 10.55 -20.58 -8.95
C LEU A 179 10.40 -21.92 -9.67
N ALA A 180 11.23 -22.17 -10.69
CA ALA A 180 11.25 -23.45 -11.41
C ALA A 180 11.76 -24.60 -10.54
N ASN A 181 12.73 -24.33 -9.65
CA ASN A 181 13.34 -25.33 -8.77
C ASN A 181 12.49 -25.69 -7.55
N LEU A 182 11.45 -24.92 -7.23
CA LEU A 182 10.51 -25.27 -6.16
C LEU A 182 9.75 -26.55 -6.52
N LYS A 183 9.97 -27.63 -5.79
CA LYS A 183 9.12 -28.82 -5.83
C LYS A 183 7.97 -28.62 -4.84
N PHE A 184 6.73 -28.83 -5.29
CA PHE A 184 5.62 -29.01 -4.36
C PHE A 184 5.69 -30.48 -3.93
N GLU A 185 6.18 -30.72 -2.71
CA GLU A 185 5.95 -32.00 -2.03
C GLU A 185 4.53 -32.05 -1.49
#